data_AF-Q8GLI3-F1
#
_entry.id   AF-Q8GLI3-F1
#
_cell.length_a   1.000
_cell.length_b   1.000
_cell.length_c   1.000
_cell.angle_alpha   90.00
_cell.angle_beta   90.00
_cell.angle_gamma   90.00
#
_symmetry.space_group_name_H-M   'P 1'
#
loop_
_entity.id
_entity.type
_entity.pdbx_description
1 polymer ?
#
loop_
_entity_poly.entity_id
_entity_poly.type
_entity_poly.pdbx_seq_one_letter_code
_entity_poly.pdbx_strand_id
1 'polypeptide(L)'
;GWVIMGPGYNGEIKPGSASNTWCYPINPVTGEIPTLSALDIPDGDEVDVQWRLVHDSANFIKPTSYLAHYLGYAWVGGNHSQYVGEDMDVTRDGDGWVIRGNNDGGCEGYRCGEKTAIKVSNFAYNLDPDSFKHGDVTQSDRQLVKTVVGWAINDSDTPQSGYDVTLRYDTATNWSKTNTYGLSEKVTTKNKFKWPLV
;
A
#
# COMPACT_ATOMS: atom_id res chain seq x y z
N GLY A 1 0.00 -38.01 15.41
CA GLY A 1 -0.48 -36.70 14.99
C GLY A 1 0.64 -35.96 14.27
N TRP A 2 0.30 -34.91 13.54
CA TRP A 2 1.27 -33.99 12.93
C TRP A 2 1.23 -32.67 13.69
N VAL A 3 2.37 -31.96 13.72
CA VAL A 3 2.48 -30.61 14.29
C VAL A 3 3.15 -29.70 13.28
N ILE A 4 2.76 -28.42 13.28
CA ILE A 4 3.44 -27.34 12.57
C ILE A 4 4.19 -26.50 13.60
N MET A 5 5.51 -26.36 13.42
CA MET A 5 6.33 -25.57 14.33
C MET A 5 6.32 -24.09 13.95
N GLY A 6 6.63 -23.22 14.91
CA GLY A 6 6.67 -21.79 14.67
C GLY A 6 7.79 -21.35 13.71
N PRO A 7 7.84 -20.06 13.34
CA PRO A 7 8.83 -19.53 12.40
C PRO A 7 10.29 -19.69 12.87
N GLY A 8 10.55 -19.78 14.18
CA GLY A 8 11.88 -20.11 14.71
C GLY A 8 12.38 -21.52 14.32
N TYR A 9 11.48 -22.38 13.83
CA TYR A 9 11.79 -23.68 13.23
C TYR A 9 11.41 -23.71 11.74
N ASN A 10 11.41 -22.56 11.07
CA ASN A 10 11.12 -22.42 9.65
C ASN A 10 9.74 -22.95 9.21
N GLY A 11 8.78 -23.06 10.13
CA GLY A 11 7.46 -23.61 9.78
C GLY A 11 7.45 -25.13 9.49
N GLU A 12 8.47 -25.86 9.95
CA GLU A 12 8.58 -27.31 9.70
C GLU A 12 7.35 -28.08 10.21
N ILE A 13 6.85 -28.98 9.37
CA ILE A 13 5.72 -29.87 9.66
C ILE A 13 6.28 -31.27 9.91
N LYS A 14 6.04 -31.84 11.10
CA LYS A 14 6.59 -33.15 11.48
C LYS A 14 5.65 -33.97 12.38
N PRO A 15 5.89 -35.29 12.55
CA PRO A 15 5.15 -36.09 13.51
C PRO A 15 5.36 -35.61 14.96
N GLY A 16 4.28 -35.53 15.74
CA GLY A 16 4.34 -35.09 17.14
C GLY A 16 2.97 -34.98 17.82
N SER A 17 2.96 -34.42 19.03
CA SER A 17 1.77 -34.06 19.80
C SER A 17 1.86 -32.62 20.28
N ALA A 18 0.70 -31.95 20.38
CA ALA A 18 0.56 -30.60 20.90
C ALA A 18 -0.74 -30.49 21.71
N SER A 19 -0.78 -29.60 22.70
CA SER A 19 -1.98 -29.33 23.50
C SER A 19 -2.97 -28.38 22.79
N ASN A 20 -2.47 -27.59 21.84
CA ASN A 20 -3.24 -26.72 20.96
C ASN A 20 -3.37 -27.34 19.55
N THR A 21 -4.43 -26.99 18.82
CA THR A 21 -4.70 -27.53 17.49
C THR A 21 -5.17 -26.43 16.55
N TRP A 22 -4.58 -26.34 15.36
CA TRP A 22 -5.09 -25.55 14.26
C TRP A 22 -6.27 -26.28 13.64
N CYS A 23 -7.46 -25.73 13.80
CA CYS A 23 -8.70 -26.26 13.24
C CYS A 23 -9.20 -25.34 12.12
N TYR A 24 -9.92 -25.92 11.17
CA TYR A 24 -10.61 -25.18 10.11
C TYR A 24 -12.11 -25.53 10.15
N PRO A 25 -13.02 -24.59 9.83
CA PRO A 25 -14.45 -24.89 9.80
C PRO A 25 -14.78 -26.06 8.88
N ILE A 26 -15.70 -26.93 9.29
CA ILE A 26 -16.17 -28.08 8.48
C ILE A 26 -16.88 -27.59 7.22
N ASN A 27 -17.64 -26.50 7.34
CA ASN A 27 -18.31 -25.81 6.25
C ASN A 27 -17.77 -24.37 6.20
N PRO A 28 -16.67 -24.11 5.48
CA PRO A 28 -16.12 -22.77 5.37
C PRO A 28 -17.04 -21.86 4.55
N VAL A 29 -16.93 -20.55 4.79
CA VAL A 29 -17.47 -19.56 3.86
C VAL A 29 -16.70 -19.71 2.55
N THR A 30 -17.42 -19.89 1.45
CA THR A 30 -16.83 -19.98 0.11
C THR A 30 -16.98 -18.65 -0.62
N GLY A 31 -16.07 -18.36 -1.54
CA GLY A 31 -16.13 -17.15 -2.36
C GLY A 31 -15.62 -15.89 -1.66
N GLU A 32 -14.57 -16.00 -0.87
CA GLU A 32 -13.82 -14.83 -0.42
C GLU A 32 -13.37 -13.99 -1.64
N ILE A 33 -13.43 -12.66 -1.51
CA ILE A 33 -13.01 -11.76 -2.59
C ILE A 33 -11.50 -11.96 -2.80
N PRO A 34 -11.05 -12.39 -3.99
CA PRO A 34 -9.64 -12.61 -4.24
C PRO A 34 -8.83 -11.31 -4.12
N THR A 35 -7.65 -11.40 -3.52
CA THR A 35 -6.67 -10.30 -3.51
C THR A 35 -5.88 -10.33 -4.81
N LEU A 36 -6.12 -9.34 -5.68
CA LEU A 36 -5.37 -9.18 -6.92
C LEU A 36 -4.04 -8.43 -6.66
N SER A 37 -3.13 -8.49 -7.62
CA SER A 37 -1.91 -7.68 -7.60
C SER A 37 -2.23 -6.19 -7.63
N ALA A 38 -1.35 -5.38 -7.04
CA ALA A 38 -1.52 -3.93 -7.01
C ALA A 38 -1.50 -3.34 -8.44
N LEU A 39 -2.28 -2.27 -8.64
CA LEU A 39 -2.21 -1.44 -9.83
C LEU A 39 -1.19 -0.33 -9.60
N ASP A 40 -0.04 -0.44 -10.25
CA ASP A 40 1.03 0.57 -10.15
C ASP A 40 0.70 1.77 -11.03
N ILE A 41 0.42 2.92 -10.41
CA ILE A 41 0.27 4.21 -11.09
C ILE A 41 1.61 4.96 -10.99
N PRO A 42 2.20 5.40 -12.11
CA PRO A 42 3.45 6.16 -12.08
C PRO A 42 3.34 7.42 -11.23
N ASP A 43 4.44 7.77 -10.58
CA ASP A 43 4.55 9.00 -9.79
C ASP A 43 4.26 10.25 -10.65
N GLY A 44 3.70 11.27 -10.01
CA GLY A 44 3.18 12.46 -10.68
C GLY A 44 2.47 13.38 -9.70
N ASP A 45 1.85 14.45 -10.21
CA ASP A 45 1.04 15.32 -9.36
C ASP A 45 -0.27 14.64 -8.96
N GLU A 46 -0.89 15.12 -7.87
CA GLU A 46 -2.13 14.53 -7.32
C GLU A 46 -3.22 14.38 -8.40
N VAL A 47 -3.40 15.40 -9.23
CA VAL A 47 -4.40 15.40 -10.31
C VAL A 47 -4.07 14.37 -11.38
N ASP A 48 -2.81 14.17 -11.72
CA ASP A 48 -2.38 13.21 -12.75
C ASP A 48 -2.61 11.77 -12.29
N VAL A 49 -2.29 11.47 -11.03
CA VAL A 49 -2.52 10.14 -10.45
C VAL A 49 -4.01 9.83 -10.38
N GLN A 50 -4.82 10.78 -9.92
CA GLN A 50 -6.28 10.62 -9.88
C GLN A 50 -6.89 10.48 -11.28
N TRP A 51 -6.45 11.31 -12.24
CA TRP A 51 -6.87 11.23 -13.63
C TRP A 51 -6.68 9.81 -14.14
N ARG A 52 -5.44 9.29 -14.07
CA ARG A 52 -5.04 7.97 -14.59
C ARG A 52 -5.92 6.86 -14.03
N LEU A 53 -6.25 6.93 -12.74
CA LEU A 53 -7.16 5.99 -12.11
C LEU A 53 -8.58 6.12 -12.67
N VAL A 54 -9.16 7.31 -12.67
CA VAL A 54 -10.59 7.50 -12.96
C VAL A 54 -10.95 7.37 -14.45
N HIS A 55 -9.98 7.41 -15.37
CA HIS A 55 -10.22 7.00 -16.75
C HIS A 55 -9.46 5.75 -17.21
N ASP A 56 -9.03 4.91 -16.27
CA ASP A 56 -8.74 3.52 -16.59
C ASP A 56 -10.06 2.75 -16.80
N SER A 57 -10.37 2.47 -18.07
CA SER A 57 -11.60 1.75 -18.42
C SER A 57 -11.63 0.32 -17.88
N ALA A 58 -10.51 -0.39 -17.94
CA ALA A 58 -10.45 -1.81 -17.65
C ALA A 58 -10.37 -2.08 -16.14
N ASN A 59 -9.59 -1.27 -15.41
CA ASN A 59 -9.32 -1.50 -13.99
C ASN A 59 -10.21 -0.67 -13.06
N PHE A 60 -10.89 0.38 -13.55
CA PHE A 60 -11.72 1.25 -12.71
C PHE A 60 -13.15 1.44 -13.22
N ILE A 61 -13.35 1.97 -14.43
CA ILE A 61 -14.70 2.33 -14.93
C ILE A 61 -15.58 1.08 -15.06
N LYS A 62 -15.13 0.04 -15.78
CA LYS A 62 -15.95 -1.18 -15.98
C LYS A 62 -16.20 -1.91 -14.65
N PRO A 63 -15.21 -2.19 -13.78
CA PRO A 63 -15.46 -2.88 -12.51
C PRO A 63 -16.44 -2.13 -11.59
N THR A 64 -16.31 -0.81 -11.46
CA THR A 64 -17.20 -0.01 -10.61
C THR A 64 -18.61 0.12 -11.21
N SER A 65 -18.71 0.18 -12.54
CA SER A 65 -20.00 0.16 -13.25
C SER A 65 -20.72 -1.18 -13.08
N TYR A 66 -19.99 -2.30 -13.20
CA TYR A 66 -20.56 -3.62 -12.93
C TYR A 66 -20.98 -3.79 -11.47
N LEU A 67 -20.21 -3.27 -10.52
CA LEU A 67 -20.61 -3.25 -9.11
C LEU A 67 -21.96 -2.55 -8.91
N ALA A 68 -22.12 -1.34 -9.45
CA ALA A 68 -23.39 -0.62 -9.37
C ALA A 68 -24.53 -1.38 -10.06
N HIS A 69 -24.27 -1.93 -11.26
CA HIS A 69 -25.25 -2.72 -12.00
C HIS A 69 -25.72 -3.96 -11.21
N TYR A 70 -24.80 -4.73 -10.63
CA TYR A 70 -25.13 -5.92 -9.84
C TYR A 70 -25.86 -5.58 -8.53
N LEU A 71 -25.68 -4.36 -8.00
CA LEU A 71 -26.45 -3.85 -6.85
C LEU A 71 -27.85 -3.31 -7.26
N GLY A 72 -28.21 -3.35 -8.54
CA GLY A 72 -29.53 -2.97 -9.04
C GLY A 72 -29.67 -1.49 -9.42
N TYR A 73 -28.57 -0.75 -9.54
CA TYR A 73 -28.62 0.62 -10.07
C TYR A 73 -28.96 0.59 -11.57
N ALA A 74 -29.84 1.50 -11.98
CA ALA A 74 -30.34 1.57 -13.34
C ALA A 74 -29.42 2.39 -14.26
N TRP A 75 -29.42 2.07 -15.55
CA TRP A 75 -28.79 2.89 -16.59
C TRP A 75 -27.30 3.19 -16.32
N VAL A 76 -26.50 2.14 -16.05
CA VAL A 76 -25.05 2.24 -15.80
C VAL A 76 -24.26 2.06 -17.10
N GLY A 77 -24.53 2.95 -18.07
CA GLY A 77 -23.94 2.95 -19.41
C GLY A 77 -24.45 4.16 -20.21
N GLY A 78 -23.71 4.58 -21.23
CA GLY A 78 -24.11 5.68 -22.09
C GLY A 78 -25.10 5.28 -23.19
N ASN A 79 -25.63 6.28 -23.89
CA ASN A 79 -26.63 6.10 -24.95
C ASN A 79 -26.08 5.42 -26.20
N HIS A 80 -24.77 5.47 -26.43
CA HIS A 80 -24.12 4.96 -27.64
C HIS A 80 -23.51 3.55 -27.45
N SER A 81 -23.75 2.89 -26.31
CA SER A 81 -23.38 1.49 -26.10
C SER A 81 -24.52 0.68 -25.49
N GLN A 82 -24.49 -0.63 -25.75
CA GLN A 82 -25.42 -1.61 -25.17
C GLN A 82 -24.84 -2.29 -23.92
N TYR A 83 -23.61 -1.96 -23.52
CA TYR A 83 -22.88 -2.65 -22.47
C TYR A 83 -22.68 -1.77 -21.23
N VAL A 84 -22.68 -2.41 -20.06
CA VAL A 84 -22.44 -1.75 -18.76
C VAL A 84 -21.03 -1.17 -18.71
N GLY A 85 -20.91 0.08 -18.27
CA GLY A 85 -19.63 0.77 -18.11
C GLY A 85 -18.96 1.19 -19.42
N GLU A 86 -19.70 1.17 -20.53
CA GLU A 86 -19.26 1.75 -21.81
C GLU A 86 -19.99 3.06 -22.09
N ASP A 87 -19.38 3.91 -22.94
CA ASP A 87 -19.87 5.26 -23.24
C ASP A 87 -20.08 6.10 -21.97
N MET A 88 -19.07 6.07 -21.08
CA MET A 88 -19.09 6.78 -19.81
C MET A 88 -18.29 8.07 -19.92
N ASP A 89 -18.90 9.19 -19.55
CA ASP A 89 -18.22 10.47 -19.42
C ASP A 89 -17.59 10.56 -18.03
N VAL A 90 -16.33 10.98 -17.98
CA VAL A 90 -15.60 11.27 -16.75
C VAL A 90 -15.41 12.77 -16.64
N THR A 91 -15.95 13.36 -15.58
CA THR A 91 -15.92 14.80 -15.34
C THR A 91 -15.45 15.10 -13.93
N ARG A 92 -14.79 16.24 -13.74
CA ARG A 92 -14.36 16.71 -12.43
C ARG A 92 -15.51 17.45 -11.74
N ASP A 93 -15.76 17.14 -10.47
CA ASP A 93 -16.81 17.75 -9.64
C ASP A 93 -16.17 18.22 -8.32
N GLY A 94 -15.69 19.46 -8.30
CA GLY A 94 -14.90 20.01 -7.19
C GLY A 94 -13.60 19.23 -6.95
N ASP A 95 -13.46 18.70 -5.73
CA ASP A 95 -12.32 17.88 -5.30
C ASP A 95 -12.47 16.39 -5.69
N GLY A 96 -13.55 16.02 -6.36
CA GLY A 96 -13.84 14.66 -6.78
C GLY A 96 -14.01 14.50 -8.29
N TRP A 97 -14.33 13.27 -8.68
CA TRP A 97 -14.62 12.88 -10.06
C TRP A 97 -15.98 12.20 -10.14
N VAL A 98 -16.67 12.41 -11.25
CA VAL A 98 -17.98 11.80 -11.54
C VAL A 98 -17.86 11.05 -12.85
N ILE A 99 -18.14 9.75 -12.79
CA ILE A 99 -18.24 8.86 -13.94
C ILE A 99 -19.72 8.57 -14.14
N ARG A 100 -20.28 8.95 -15.29
CA ARG A 100 -21.70 8.80 -15.59
C ARG A 100 -21.88 8.45 -17.07
N GLY A 101 -22.87 7.60 -17.37
CA GLY A 101 -23.20 7.27 -18.75
C GLY A 101 -23.51 8.54 -19.55
N ASN A 102 -22.93 8.65 -20.74
CA ASN A 102 -23.19 9.73 -21.66
C ASN A 102 -24.70 9.77 -21.98
N ASN A 103 -25.28 10.96 -21.86
CA ASN A 103 -26.72 11.15 -22.02
C ASN A 103 -27.07 12.00 -23.26
N ASP A 104 -26.12 12.20 -24.16
CA ASP A 104 -26.32 12.88 -25.43
C ASP A 104 -27.15 12.01 -26.38
N GLY A 105 -27.92 12.64 -27.25
CA GLY A 105 -28.83 11.94 -28.16
C GLY A 105 -30.12 11.43 -27.50
N GLY A 106 -30.75 10.46 -28.15
CA GLY A 106 -31.97 9.81 -27.65
C GLY A 106 -31.66 8.53 -26.88
N CYS A 107 -32.55 8.14 -25.98
CA CYS A 107 -32.51 6.83 -25.31
C CYS A 107 -33.92 6.22 -25.23
N GLU A 108 -33.99 4.90 -25.21
CA GLU A 108 -35.23 4.16 -25.04
C GLU A 108 -35.28 3.47 -23.68
N GLY A 109 -36.45 3.49 -23.04
CA GLY A 109 -36.74 2.82 -21.77
C GLY A 109 -37.10 3.77 -20.62
N TYR A 110 -37.76 3.20 -19.62
CA TYR A 110 -38.31 3.98 -18.50
C TYR A 110 -37.21 4.70 -17.72
N ARG A 111 -37.29 6.05 -17.67
CA ARG A 111 -36.31 6.93 -17.01
C ARG A 111 -34.89 6.80 -17.55
N CYS A 112 -34.74 6.52 -18.85
CA CYS A 112 -33.42 6.35 -19.46
C CYS A 112 -32.49 7.56 -19.29
N GLY A 113 -33.01 8.78 -19.16
CA GLY A 113 -32.20 9.98 -18.89
C GLY A 113 -31.61 10.07 -17.47
N GLU A 114 -32.08 9.24 -16.54
CA GLU A 114 -31.63 9.23 -15.14
C GLU A 114 -30.49 8.24 -14.95
N LYS A 115 -29.36 8.52 -15.61
CA LYS A 115 -28.15 7.70 -15.58
C LYS A 115 -27.54 7.65 -14.18
N THR A 116 -27.16 6.45 -13.75
CA THR A 116 -26.41 6.28 -12.49
C THR A 116 -25.06 6.99 -12.58
N ALA A 117 -24.69 7.68 -11.49
CA ALA A 117 -23.43 8.41 -11.37
C ALA A 117 -22.55 7.79 -10.29
N ILE A 118 -21.31 7.47 -10.64
CA ILE A 118 -20.29 6.96 -9.73
C ILE A 118 -19.42 8.15 -9.32
N LYS A 119 -19.45 8.53 -8.05
CA LYS A 119 -18.66 9.65 -7.51
C LYS A 119 -17.43 9.12 -6.77
N VAL A 120 -16.26 9.61 -7.14
CA VAL A 120 -14.97 9.30 -6.50
C VAL A 120 -14.50 10.53 -5.75
N SER A 121 -14.22 10.39 -4.47
CA SER A 121 -13.84 11.50 -3.59
C SER A 121 -13.02 11.01 -2.41
N ASN A 122 -12.49 11.95 -1.62
CA ASN A 122 -11.75 11.66 -0.38
C ASN A 122 -10.52 10.76 -0.62
N PHE A 123 -9.71 11.11 -1.61
CA PHE A 123 -8.44 10.43 -1.87
C PHE A 123 -7.50 10.56 -0.67
N ALA A 124 -6.88 9.46 -0.31
CA ALA A 124 -5.89 9.40 0.76
C ALA A 124 -4.69 8.58 0.28
N TYR A 125 -3.49 9.10 0.54
CA TYR A 125 -2.24 8.51 0.09
C TYR A 125 -1.43 8.10 1.32
N ASN A 126 -1.31 6.79 1.54
CA ASN A 126 -0.57 6.22 2.66
C ASN A 126 0.71 5.55 2.15
N LEU A 127 1.86 6.02 2.62
CA LEU A 127 3.16 5.46 2.34
C LEU A 127 3.32 4.13 3.08
N ASP A 128 3.66 3.09 2.32
CA ASP A 128 4.08 1.79 2.83
C ASP A 128 5.62 1.74 2.95
N PRO A 129 6.20 1.73 4.16
CA PRO A 129 7.66 1.68 4.35
C PRO A 129 8.31 0.43 3.75
N ASP A 130 7.59 -0.69 3.68
CA ASP A 130 8.11 -1.96 3.20
C ASP A 130 8.24 -2.00 1.67
N SER A 131 7.65 -1.02 0.98
CA SER A 131 7.75 -0.83 -0.47
C SER A 131 9.04 -0.13 -0.93
N PHE A 132 9.94 0.20 0.00
CA PHE A 132 11.16 0.96 -0.31
C PHE A 132 12.06 0.27 -1.33
N LYS A 133 12.43 1.03 -2.38
CA LYS A 133 13.42 0.66 -3.39
C LYS A 133 14.26 1.89 -3.69
N HIS A 134 15.53 1.69 -4.05
CA HIS A 134 16.44 2.76 -4.45
C HIS A 134 17.14 2.42 -5.77
N GLY A 135 17.56 3.44 -6.50
CA GLY A 135 18.46 3.30 -7.64
C GLY A 135 19.91 3.10 -7.19
N ASP A 136 20.88 3.43 -8.04
CA ASP A 136 22.29 3.26 -7.69
C ASP A 136 22.72 4.14 -6.50
N VAL A 137 23.48 3.56 -5.58
CA VAL A 137 24.04 4.27 -4.42
C VAL A 137 25.27 5.05 -4.87
N THR A 138 25.19 6.39 -4.84
CA THR A 138 26.26 7.27 -5.35
C THR A 138 27.39 7.50 -4.34
N GLN A 139 27.13 7.36 -3.04
CA GLN A 139 28.12 7.53 -1.96
C GLN A 139 27.78 6.62 -0.77
N SER A 140 28.73 5.81 -0.30
CA SER A 140 28.54 4.88 0.84
C SER A 140 29.73 4.85 1.82
N ASP A 141 30.69 5.77 1.64
CA ASP A 141 31.93 5.73 2.41
C ASP A 141 31.71 6.01 3.90
N ARG A 142 32.33 5.18 4.74
CA ARG A 142 32.39 5.42 6.19
C ARG A 142 33.66 6.18 6.53
N GLN A 143 33.51 7.44 6.93
CA GLN A 143 34.64 8.26 7.36
C GLN A 143 34.85 8.14 8.87
N LEU A 144 36.06 7.76 9.27
CA LEU A 144 36.48 7.84 10.67
C LEU A 144 36.68 9.30 11.06
N VAL A 145 35.83 9.80 11.96
CA VAL A 145 35.88 11.20 12.42
C VAL A 145 36.72 11.39 13.68
N LYS A 146 36.76 10.38 14.56
CA LYS A 146 37.47 10.44 15.84
C LYS A 146 37.73 9.05 16.39
N THR A 147 38.90 8.85 16.97
CA THR A 147 39.24 7.65 17.75
C THR A 147 39.47 8.06 19.20
N VAL A 148 38.88 7.32 20.13
CA VAL A 148 39.14 7.46 21.57
C VAL A 148 39.87 6.20 22.02
N VAL A 149 41.03 6.37 22.66
CA VAL A 149 41.86 5.28 23.18
C VAL A 149 42.01 5.41 24.69
N GLY A 150 42.07 4.29 25.40
CA GLY A 150 42.21 4.23 26.85
C GLY A 150 42.56 2.82 27.32
N TRP A 151 42.87 2.68 28.61
CA TRP A 151 43.31 1.42 29.22
C TRP A 151 42.35 1.02 30.35
N ALA A 152 41.92 -0.24 30.36
CA ALA A 152 41.30 -0.86 31.53
C ALA A 152 42.38 -1.67 32.25
N ILE A 153 42.66 -1.34 33.51
CA ILE A 153 43.79 -1.89 34.27
C ILE A 153 43.23 -2.75 35.39
N ASN A 154 43.67 -4.01 35.45
CA ASN A 154 43.45 -4.90 36.58
C ASN A 154 44.78 -5.02 37.34
N ASP A 155 44.86 -4.38 38.50
CA ASP A 155 46.01 -4.43 39.40
C ASP A 155 45.71 -5.37 40.58
N SER A 156 45.40 -6.62 40.26
CA SER A 156 45.19 -7.68 41.24
C SER A 156 45.75 -9.00 40.72
N ASP A 157 46.09 -9.89 41.65
CA ASP A 157 46.61 -11.23 41.32
C ASP A 157 45.53 -12.18 40.78
N THR A 158 44.29 -11.69 40.62
CA THR A 158 43.15 -12.48 40.12
C THR A 158 42.54 -11.85 38.87
N PRO A 159 42.18 -12.63 37.83
CA PRO A 159 41.45 -12.10 36.68
C PRO A 159 40.12 -11.49 37.09
N GLN A 160 39.90 -10.20 36.78
CA GLN A 160 38.60 -9.55 36.93
C GLN A 160 37.81 -9.63 35.62
N SER A 161 36.64 -10.29 35.67
CA SER A 161 35.77 -10.53 34.51
C SER A 161 34.29 -10.13 34.75
N GLY A 162 34.02 -9.32 35.79
CA GLY A 162 32.65 -8.92 36.18
C GLY A 162 32.37 -7.42 36.10
N TYR A 163 33.17 -6.64 35.35
CA TYR A 163 33.02 -5.18 35.24
C TYR A 163 32.67 -4.77 33.82
N ASP A 164 31.60 -3.98 33.67
CA ASP A 164 31.17 -3.42 32.39
C ASP A 164 31.90 -2.11 32.09
N VAL A 165 32.59 -2.05 30.95
CA VAL A 165 33.11 -0.79 30.39
C VAL A 165 32.10 -0.30 29.36
N THR A 166 31.27 0.68 29.73
CA THR A 166 30.21 1.22 28.88
C THR A 166 30.59 2.59 28.32
N LEU A 167 30.58 2.74 26.99
CA LEU A 167 30.67 4.03 26.32
C LEU A 167 29.26 4.59 26.06
N ARG A 168 28.97 5.77 26.63
CA ARG A 168 27.74 6.53 26.36
C ARG A 168 28.10 7.79 25.59
N TYR A 169 27.50 7.97 24.42
CA TYR A 169 27.73 9.11 23.55
C TYR A 169 26.50 9.35 22.70
N ASP A 170 26.27 10.61 22.34
CA ASP A 170 25.23 11.00 21.39
C ASP A 170 25.86 11.15 20.01
N THR A 171 25.20 10.58 19.00
CA THR A 171 25.56 10.77 17.59
C THR A 171 24.53 11.65 16.91
N ALA A 172 24.99 12.46 15.96
CA ALA A 172 24.12 13.25 15.10
C ALA A 172 24.23 12.73 13.67
N THR A 173 23.08 12.54 13.03
CA THR A 173 22.99 12.20 11.61
C THR A 173 22.27 13.32 10.89
N ASN A 174 22.97 13.99 9.99
CA ASN A 174 22.36 14.97 9.08
C ASN A 174 21.87 14.24 7.84
N TRP A 175 20.62 14.48 7.46
CA TRP A 175 20.02 13.88 6.27
C TRP A 175 19.18 14.92 5.54
N SER A 176 19.02 14.71 4.23
CA SER A 176 18.13 15.48 3.39
C SER A 176 17.43 14.54 2.42
N LYS A 177 16.22 14.93 2.00
CA LYS A 177 15.41 14.20 1.02
C LYS A 177 14.74 15.24 0.12
N THR A 178 14.67 14.92 -1.17
CA THR A 178 13.88 15.68 -2.14
C THR A 178 12.62 14.89 -2.53
N ASN A 179 11.68 15.59 -3.14
CA ASN A 179 10.48 15.02 -3.75
C ASN A 179 10.44 15.43 -5.22
N THR A 180 10.19 14.47 -6.11
CA THR A 180 10.15 14.74 -7.56
C THR A 180 8.87 15.44 -7.98
N TYR A 181 7.72 15.05 -7.38
CA TYR A 181 6.39 15.56 -7.73
C TYR A 181 5.58 16.02 -6.50
N GLY A 182 4.50 16.77 -6.78
CA GLY A 182 3.66 17.42 -5.77
C GLY A 182 2.81 16.46 -4.94
N LEU A 183 2.57 15.21 -5.38
CA LEU A 183 1.78 14.23 -4.62
C LEU A 183 2.33 14.03 -3.19
N SER A 184 3.65 14.14 -3.04
CA SER A 184 4.35 14.03 -1.74
C SER A 184 3.81 14.98 -0.66
N GLU A 185 3.14 16.08 -1.01
CA GLU A 185 2.52 17.01 -0.06
C GLU A 185 1.28 16.43 0.64
N LYS A 186 0.65 15.41 0.05
CA LYS A 186 -0.55 14.73 0.56
C LYS A 186 -0.26 13.35 1.13
N VAL A 187 0.93 12.81 0.88
CA VAL A 187 1.33 11.48 1.34
C VAL A 187 1.62 11.53 2.83
N THR A 188 0.97 10.64 3.57
CA THR A 188 1.21 10.44 5.00
C THR A 188 1.62 9.01 5.27
N THR A 189 2.06 8.72 6.49
CA THR A 189 2.28 7.35 6.93
C THR A 189 1.47 7.08 8.19
N LYS A 190 0.85 5.91 8.26
CA LYS A 190 0.08 5.50 9.43
C LYS A 190 0.96 5.34 10.67
N ASN A 191 2.20 4.88 10.49
CA ASN A 191 3.11 4.54 11.58
C ASN A 191 4.43 5.31 11.44
N LYS A 192 5.04 5.66 12.58
CA LYS A 192 6.42 6.12 12.57
C LYS A 192 7.31 4.98 12.06
N PHE A 193 8.17 5.28 11.10
CA PHE A 193 9.14 4.32 10.58
C PHE A 193 10.54 4.93 10.62
N LYS A 194 11.55 4.06 10.56
CA LYS A 194 12.95 4.47 10.39
C LYS A 194 13.30 4.32 8.92
N TRP A 195 14.09 5.25 8.40
CA TRP A 195 14.61 5.13 7.05
C TRP A 195 15.39 3.82 6.91
N PRO A 196 15.19 3.03 5.83
CA PRO A 196 15.89 1.77 5.63
C PRO A 196 17.40 1.95 5.58
N LEU A 197 18.13 0.96 6.10
CA LEU A 197 19.58 0.88 5.92
C LEU A 197 19.86 0.45 4.48
N VAL A 198 20.66 1.24 3.77
CA VAL A 198 21.09 1.01 2.39
C VAL A 198 22.59 0.77 2.36
#